data_AF-A0A963RQM5-F1
#
_entry.id   AF-A0A963RQM5-F1
#
_cell.length_a   1.000
_cell.length_b   1.000
_cell.length_c   1.000
_cell.angle_alpha   90.00
_cell.angle_beta   90.00
_cell.angle_gamma   90.00
#
_symmetry.space_group_name_H-M   'P 1'
#
loop_
_entity.id
_entity.type
_entity.pdbx_description
1 polymer ?
#
loop_
_entity_poly.entity_id
_entity_poly.type
_entity_poly.pdbx_seq_one_letter_code
_entity_poly.pdbx_strand_id
1 'polypeptide(L)'
;IGHFDLIVVDEAHRSIYQKYRAIFSYFDALLVGLTATPKDEIDRNTYSLFDLENGVPTDAYGLDQAIAEKHLVPPRAVSVPLKFQRQGIRYDELTDDEKDQW
;
A
#
# COMPACT_ATOMS: atom_id res chain seq x y z
N ILE A 1 -16.12 17.59 -26.66
CA ILE A 1 -15.12 16.66 -27.24
C ILE A 1 -14.44 16.00 -26.05
N GLY A 2 -14.57 14.68 -25.90
CA GLY A 2 -13.86 13.92 -24.87
C GLY A 2 -12.37 14.05 -25.12
N HIS A 3 -11.63 14.59 -24.14
CA HIS A 3 -10.22 14.91 -24.30
C HIS A 3 -9.31 13.69 -24.13
N PHE A 4 -9.79 12.66 -23.43
CA PHE A 4 -9.08 11.42 -23.16
C PHE A 4 -10.07 10.27 -23.27
N ASP A 5 -9.66 9.18 -23.90
CA ASP A 5 -10.45 7.95 -23.99
C ASP A 5 -10.10 6.97 -22.86
N LEU A 6 -8.93 7.13 -22.22
CA LEU A 6 -8.41 6.27 -21.16
C LEU A 6 -7.64 7.07 -20.11
N ILE A 7 -7.87 6.78 -18.84
CA ILE A 7 -7.14 7.28 -17.68
C ILE A 7 -6.53 6.08 -16.94
N VAL A 8 -5.22 6.12 -16.73
CA VAL A 8 -4.49 5.10 -15.95
C VAL A 8 -4.08 5.72 -14.62
N VAL A 9 -4.41 5.04 -13.53
CA VAL A 9 -4.10 5.44 -12.16
C VAL A 9 -3.10 4.44 -11.60
N ASP A 10 -1.90 4.91 -11.31
CA ASP A 10 -0.88 4.13 -10.63
C ASP A 10 -1.05 4.22 -9.11
N GLU A 11 -0.66 3.16 -8.41
CA GLU A 11 -0.87 2.95 -6.96
C GLU A 11 -2.29 3.30 -6.51
N ALA A 12 -3.27 2.74 -7.22
CA ALA A 12 -4.67 3.05 -7.08
C ALA A 12 -5.23 2.53 -5.75
N HIS A 13 -5.02 3.31 -4.70
CA HIS A 13 -5.47 3.06 -3.33
C HIS A 13 -6.63 3.97 -2.93
N ARG A 14 -7.33 3.64 -1.82
CA ARG A 14 -8.51 4.38 -1.31
C ARG A 14 -8.35 5.90 -1.30
N SER A 15 -7.21 6.42 -0.84
CA SER A 15 -7.04 7.87 -0.64
C SER A 15 -6.99 8.67 -1.95
N ILE A 16 -6.53 8.05 -3.04
CA ILE A 16 -6.53 8.63 -4.40
C ILE A 16 -7.97 8.80 -4.87
N TYR A 17 -8.84 7.80 -4.67
CA TYR A 17 -10.21 7.86 -5.15
C TYR A 17 -11.04 8.96 -4.49
N GLN A 18 -10.86 9.16 -3.19
CA GLN A 18 -11.53 10.24 -2.49
C GLN A 18 -11.02 11.62 -2.95
N LYS A 19 -9.70 11.76 -3.14
CA LYS A 19 -9.08 13.03 -3.50
C LYS A 19 -9.34 13.44 -4.95
N TYR A 20 -9.36 12.48 -5.88
CA TYR A 20 -9.43 12.74 -7.32
C TYR A 20 -10.80 12.43 -7.94
N ARG A 21 -11.83 12.21 -7.11
CA ARG A 21 -13.22 11.96 -7.56
C ARG A 21 -13.71 13.00 -8.58
N ALA A 22 -13.34 14.26 -8.40
CA ALA A 22 -13.70 15.34 -9.33
C ALA A 22 -13.12 15.16 -10.74
N ILE A 23 -11.91 14.58 -10.84
CA ILE A 23 -11.26 14.28 -12.12
C ILE A 23 -12.03 13.17 -12.85
N PHE A 24 -12.34 12.08 -12.15
CA PHE A 24 -13.08 10.95 -12.73
C PHE A 24 -14.53 11.32 -13.11
N SER A 25 -15.12 12.27 -12.39
CA SER A 25 -16.47 12.77 -12.73
C SER A 25 -16.45 13.77 -13.90
N TYR A 26 -15.29 14.38 -14.18
CA TYR A 26 -15.14 15.40 -15.21
C TYR A 26 -14.82 14.80 -16.58
N PHE A 27 -14.03 13.72 -16.61
CA PHE A 27 -13.65 13.04 -17.85
C PHE A 27 -14.54 11.83 -18.10
N ASP A 28 -15.20 11.82 -19.26
CA ASP A 28 -15.89 10.65 -19.81
C ASP A 28 -14.88 9.75 -20.53
N ALA A 29 -14.15 8.95 -19.73
CA ALA A 29 -13.03 8.11 -20.19
C ALA A 29 -13.04 6.76 -19.46
N LEU A 30 -12.49 5.72 -20.09
CA LEU A 30 -12.22 4.44 -19.41
C LEU A 30 -11.20 4.65 -18.28
N LEU A 31 -11.35 3.92 -17.16
CA LEU A 31 -10.48 4.05 -16.00
C LEU A 31 -9.81 2.72 -15.67
N VAL A 32 -8.48 2.72 -15.63
CA VAL A 32 -7.66 1.55 -15.27
C VAL A 32 -6.85 1.87 -14.02
N GLY A 33 -7.05 1.11 -12.95
CA GLY A 33 -6.27 1.22 -11.72
C GLY A 33 -5.23 0.12 -11.61
N LEU A 34 -3.99 0.49 -11.32
CA LEU A 34 -2.89 -0.44 -11.04
C LEU A 34 -2.53 -0.31 -9.56
N THR A 35 -2.33 -1.43 -8.87
CA THR A 35 -1.87 -1.42 -7.47
C THR A 35 -1.05 -2.67 -7.18
N ALA A 36 -0.01 -2.50 -6.35
CA ALA A 36 0.76 -3.62 -5.82
C ALA A 36 0.08 -4.32 -4.62
N THR A 37 -0.90 -3.67 -3.97
CA THR A 37 -1.52 -4.10 -2.70
C THR A 37 -3.05 -4.22 -2.78
N PRO A 38 -3.61 -5.09 -3.65
CA PRO A 38 -5.05 -5.10 -3.95
C PRO A 38 -5.95 -5.54 -2.78
N LYS A 39 -5.44 -6.34 -1.83
CA LYS A 39 -6.27 -7.03 -0.81
C LYS A 39 -6.61 -6.19 0.41
N ASP A 40 -5.80 -5.20 0.74
CA ASP A 40 -5.92 -4.49 2.03
C ASP A 40 -6.53 -3.08 1.91
N GLU A 41 -6.73 -2.57 0.69
CA GLU A 41 -6.91 -1.12 0.50
C GLU A 41 -8.20 -0.70 -0.22
N ILE A 42 -8.97 -1.64 -0.79
CA ILE A 42 -10.12 -1.28 -1.63
C ILE A 42 -11.44 -1.45 -0.84
N ASP A 43 -12.01 -0.32 -0.41
CA ASP A 43 -13.34 -0.28 0.24
C ASP A 43 -14.47 -0.57 -0.74
N ARG A 44 -15.62 -1.02 -0.23
CA ARG A 44 -16.86 -1.18 -1.02
C ARG A 44 -17.27 0.07 -1.81
N ASN A 45 -16.93 1.26 -1.30
CA ASN A 45 -17.25 2.55 -1.94
C ASN A 45 -16.34 2.91 -3.12
N THR A 46 -15.22 2.22 -3.32
CA THR A 46 -14.33 2.45 -4.46
C THR A 46 -14.78 1.66 -5.68
N TYR A 47 -15.23 0.42 -5.48
CA TYR A 47 -15.71 -0.47 -6.55
C TYR A 47 -16.95 0.06 -7.27
N SER A 48 -17.84 0.75 -6.54
CA SER A 48 -19.02 1.41 -7.12
C SER A 48 -18.66 2.56 -8.07
N LEU A 49 -17.43 3.08 -8.02
CA LEU A 49 -16.97 4.13 -8.93
C LEU A 49 -16.51 3.57 -10.29
N PHE A 50 -16.29 2.26 -10.37
CA PHE A 50 -15.78 1.55 -11.55
C PHE A 50 -16.77 0.56 -12.15
N ASP A 51 -17.98 0.44 -11.58
CA ASP A 51 -18.94 -0.63 -11.90
C ASP A 51 -18.34 -2.05 -11.75
N LEU A 52 -17.30 -2.18 -10.92
CA LEU A 52 -16.60 -3.44 -10.66
C LEU A 52 -17.18 -4.14 -9.44
N GLU A 53 -17.14 -5.48 -9.45
CA GLU A 53 -17.60 -6.30 -8.34
C GLU A 53 -16.67 -6.13 -7.12
N ASN A 54 -17.26 -5.93 -5.94
CA ASN A 54 -16.52 -5.64 -4.71
C ASN A 54 -15.51 -6.73 -4.37
N GLY A 55 -14.22 -6.38 -4.32
CA GLY A 55 -13.17 -7.16 -3.68
C GLY A 55 -12.32 -8.02 -4.62
N VAL A 56 -12.56 -8.00 -5.92
CA VAL A 56 -11.88 -8.89 -6.87
C VAL A 56 -11.17 -8.05 -7.95
N PRO A 57 -9.83 -8.03 -7.99
CA PRO A 57 -9.11 -7.42 -9.10
C PRO A 57 -9.39 -8.20 -10.39
N THR A 58 -9.47 -7.51 -11.53
CA THR A 58 -9.67 -8.15 -12.85
C THR A 58 -8.57 -9.15 -13.17
N ASP A 59 -7.34 -8.84 -12.76
CA ASP A 59 -6.19 -9.73 -12.85
C ASP A 59 -5.21 -9.42 -11.71
N ALA A 60 -4.43 -10.40 -11.28
CA ALA A 60 -3.48 -10.24 -10.18
C ALA A 60 -2.22 -11.07 -10.39
N TYR A 61 -1.08 -10.38 -10.47
CA TYR A 61 0.23 -10.99 -10.51
C TYR A 61 0.90 -10.89 -9.13
N GLY A 62 0.96 -12.03 -8.43
CA GLY A 62 1.40 -12.08 -7.02
C GLY A 62 2.91 -12.10 -6.85
N LEU A 63 3.38 -11.69 -5.65
CA LEU A 63 4.79 -11.73 -5.26
C LEU A 63 5.40 -13.13 -5.41
N ASP A 64 4.68 -14.17 -4.99
CA ASP A 64 5.17 -15.56 -5.05
C ASP A 64 5.40 -16.02 -6.50
N GLN A 65 4.49 -15.66 -7.41
CA GLN A 65 4.62 -15.95 -8.83
C GLN A 65 5.81 -15.19 -9.43
N ALA A 66 5.93 -13.90 -9.09
CA ALA A 66 7.04 -13.06 -9.53
C ALA A 66 8.41 -13.57 -9.08
N ILE A 67 8.48 -14.15 -7.88
CA ILE A 67 9.69 -14.80 -7.38
C ILE A 67 9.96 -16.11 -8.14
N ALA A 68 8.93 -16.95 -8.35
CA ALA A 68 9.06 -18.23 -9.03
C ALA A 68 9.55 -18.07 -10.49
N GLU A 69 9.06 -17.05 -11.18
CA GLU A 69 9.43 -16.70 -12.55
C GLU A 69 10.76 -15.92 -12.66
N LYS A 70 11.42 -15.66 -11.52
CA LYS A 70 12.70 -14.92 -11.41
C LYS A 70 12.62 -13.45 -11.85
N HIS A 71 11.43 -12.87 -11.77
CA HIS A 71 11.20 -11.44 -11.98
C HIS A 71 11.49 -10.61 -10.72
N LEU A 72 11.33 -11.20 -9.52
CA LEU A 72 11.63 -10.56 -8.23
C LEU A 72 12.58 -11.41 -7.38
N VAL A 73 13.38 -10.73 -6.55
CA VAL A 73 14.27 -11.37 -5.58
C VAL A 73 13.48 -11.68 -4.30
N PRO A 74 13.56 -12.91 -3.75
CA PRO A 74 12.86 -13.24 -2.51
C PRO A 74 13.30 -12.34 -1.35
N PRO A 75 12.35 -11.72 -0.62
CA PRO A 75 12.69 -10.87 0.52
C PRO A 75 13.22 -11.72 1.68
N ARG A 76 14.23 -11.21 2.39
CA ARG A 76 14.74 -11.80 3.62
C ARG A 76 14.32 -10.94 4.81
N ALA A 77 13.24 -11.33 5.48
CA ALA A 77 12.81 -10.66 6.70
C ALA A 77 13.77 -10.98 7.85
N VAL A 78 14.35 -9.95 8.47
CA VAL A 78 15.16 -10.08 9.68
C VAL A 78 14.46 -9.33 10.80
N SER A 79 13.82 -10.07 11.71
CA SER A 79 13.23 -9.48 12.91
C SER A 79 14.34 -9.29 13.94
N VAL A 80 14.82 -8.05 14.11
CA VAL A 80 15.77 -7.69 15.17
C VAL A 80 14.98 -7.17 16.36
N PRO A 81 14.78 -7.97 17.44
CA PRO A 81 14.15 -7.46 18.65
C PRO A 81 15.09 -6.45 19.32
N LEU A 82 14.70 -5.17 19.32
CA LEU A 82 15.42 -4.13 20.06
C LEU A 82 15.12 -4.30 21.56
N LYS A 83 16.16 -4.42 22.40
CA LYS A 83 16.06 -4.60 23.86
C LYS A 83 15.10 -3.58 24.51
N PHE A 84 15.18 -2.32 24.09
CA PHE A 84 14.41 -1.21 24.64
C PHE A 84 12.88 -1.40 24.57
N GLN A 85 12.35 -1.92 23.46
CA GLN A 85 10.90 -2.10 23.31
C GLN A 85 10.31 -3.23 24.19
N ARG A 86 11.13 -4.17 24.66
CA ARG A 86 10.66 -5.30 25.48
C ARG A 86 10.93 -5.16 26.98
N GLN A 87 12.01 -4.51 27.37
CA GLN A 87 12.50 -4.52 28.75
C GLN A 87 12.41 -3.16 29.45
N GLY A 88 12.09 -2.09 28.70
CA GLY A 88 12.21 -0.72 29.20
C GLY A 88 13.68 -0.32 29.43
N ILE A 89 13.89 0.89 29.90
CA ILE A 89 15.20 1.32 30.42
C ILE A 89 15.16 1.09 31.93
N ARG A 90 15.96 0.16 32.44
CA ARG A 90 16.17 0.03 33.88
C ARG A 90 17.32 0.94 34.26
N TYR A 91 17.11 1.82 35.25
CA TYR A 91 18.14 2.74 35.73
C TYR A 91 19.42 2.00 36.16
N ASP A 92 19.28 0.77 36.68
CA ASP A 92 20.41 -0.08 37.09
C ASP A 92 21.24 -0.61 35.91
N GLU A 93 20.70 -0.57 34.69
CA GLU A 93 21.37 -1.00 33.45
C GLU A 93 21.96 0.17 32.65
N LEU A 94 21.80 1.40 33.14
CA LEU A 94 22.44 2.59 32.57
C LEU A 94 23.91 2.67 32.96
N THR A 95 24.74 3.10 32.02
CA THR A 95 26.12 3.49 32.31
C THR A 95 26.16 4.74 33.19
N ASP A 96 27.26 4.97 33.91
CA ASP A 96 27.37 6.10 34.84
C ASP A 96 27.19 7.45 34.12
N ASP A 97 27.70 7.57 32.89
CA ASP A 97 27.51 8.76 32.03
C ASP A 97 26.04 9.00 31.63
N GLU A 98 25.25 7.93 31.48
CA GLU A 98 23.82 8.02 31.14
C GLU A 98 22.95 8.31 32.37
N LYS A 99 23.40 7.92 33.57
CA LYS A 99 22.75 8.27 34.84
C LYS A 99 22.91 9.75 35.19
N ASP A 100 24.05 10.35 34.84
CA ASP A 100 24.31 11.78 35.08
C ASP A 100 23.50 12.71 34.14
N GLN A 101 22.99 12.18 33.03
CA GLN A 101 22.17 12.93 32.05
C GLN A 101 20.65 12.78 32.25
N TRP A 102 20.22 11.98 33.22
CA TRP A 102 18.80 11.69 33.50
C TRP A 102 18.28 12.51 34.68
#